data_AF-A0A1B6ENM2-F1
#
_entry.id   AF-A0A1B6ENM2-F1
#
_cell.length_a   1.000
_cell.length_b   1.000
_cell.length_c   1.000
_cell.angle_alpha   90.00
_cell.angle_beta   90.00
_cell.angle_gamma   90.00
#
_symmetry.space_group_name_H-M   'P 1'
#
loop_
_entity.id
_entity.type
_entity.pdbx_description
1 polymer ?
#
loop_
_entity_poly.entity_id
_entity_poly.type
_entity_poly.pdbx_seq_one_letter_code
_entity_poly.pdbx_strand_id
1 'polypeptide(L)'
;FHASPEDFRADIIRPRRVVRVEPVRENKSKLKLAAEWVQEQLWDRPHSCCQDYITLLVLTLIIWLLLIILFGDQVTPSGDMFRMLVLVLCAAVAAPLTALLRLPPLLGMLFAGIILRTVGFYHVSGIYHTIVTNLRQTAMTVILIKAGLGLDPATLIKLSLVVVRLGMCPCTIEAVTIACIAVFLLGWPWLWALVLGFLLCAISPAVVVPTLLDLKERGYGEDKGIPTLVLAACSLDD
;
A
#
# COMPACT_ATOMS: atom_id res chain seq x y z
N PHE A 1 -64.86 -21.51 -15.55
CA PHE A 1 -64.78 -20.77 -14.27
C PHE A 1 -63.30 -20.56 -13.95
N HIS A 2 -62.66 -19.65 -14.68
CA HIS A 2 -62.33 -18.29 -14.25
C HIS A 2 -61.32 -18.26 -13.09
N ALA A 3 -60.05 -18.54 -13.41
CA ALA A 3 -58.94 -17.99 -12.64
C ALA A 3 -58.72 -16.55 -13.14
N SER A 4 -58.80 -15.60 -12.21
CA SER A 4 -58.61 -14.17 -12.43
C SER A 4 -57.15 -13.86 -12.83
N PRO A 5 -56.88 -12.86 -13.69
CA PRO A 5 -55.52 -12.48 -14.09
C PRO A 5 -54.63 -11.95 -12.94
N GLU A 6 -55.18 -11.77 -11.74
CA GLU A 6 -54.45 -11.20 -10.60
C GLU A 6 -53.56 -12.22 -9.88
N ASP A 7 -53.84 -13.52 -9.99
CA ASP A 7 -53.03 -14.56 -9.33
C ASP A 7 -51.64 -14.76 -9.99
N PHE A 8 -51.47 -14.32 -11.25
CA PHE A 8 -50.18 -14.40 -11.94
C PHE A 8 -49.24 -13.23 -11.58
N ARG A 9 -49.74 -12.14 -10.99
CA ARG A 9 -48.92 -11.01 -10.56
C ARG A 9 -48.41 -11.14 -9.12
N ALA A 10 -48.97 -12.04 -8.32
CA ALA A 10 -48.57 -12.25 -6.92
C ALA A 10 -47.31 -13.11 -6.75
N ASP A 11 -46.91 -13.91 -7.75
CA ASP A 11 -45.74 -14.82 -7.65
C ASP A 11 -44.40 -14.19 -8.07
N ILE A 12 -44.38 -12.92 -8.51
CA ILE A 12 -43.14 -12.20 -8.88
C ILE A 12 -42.48 -11.54 -7.64
N ILE A 13 -43.15 -11.51 -6.49
CA ILE A 13 -42.64 -10.90 -5.24
C ILE A 13 -42.59 -11.94 -4.10
N ARG A 14 -42.11 -13.15 -4.38
CA ARG A 14 -41.61 -14.03 -3.32
C ARG A 14 -40.09 -13.98 -3.31
N PRO A 15 -39.42 -13.54 -2.24
CA PRO A 15 -37.98 -13.69 -2.13
C PRO A 15 -37.65 -15.18 -2.29
N ARG A 16 -36.82 -15.52 -3.28
CA ARG A 16 -36.22 -16.84 -3.40
C ARG A 16 -35.72 -17.21 -2.01
N ARG A 17 -36.21 -18.32 -1.46
CA ARG A 17 -35.72 -18.88 -0.20
C ARG A 17 -34.22 -19.05 -0.36
N VAL A 18 -33.45 -18.12 0.22
CA VAL A 18 -32.00 -18.21 0.27
C VAL A 18 -31.73 -19.52 1.00
N VAL A 19 -31.22 -20.52 0.29
CA VAL A 19 -30.65 -21.70 0.92
C VAL A 19 -29.54 -21.15 1.81
N ARG A 20 -29.84 -21.06 3.10
CA ARG A 20 -28.88 -20.68 4.12
C ARG A 20 -27.87 -21.81 4.16
N VAL A 21 -26.81 -21.69 3.37
CA VAL A 21 -25.60 -22.48 3.59
C VAL A 21 -25.17 -22.11 5.00
N GLU A 22 -25.28 -23.07 5.93
CA GLU A 22 -24.76 -22.87 7.27
C GLU A 22 -23.30 -22.47 7.14
N PRO A 23 -22.90 -21.28 7.62
CA PRO A 23 -21.50 -20.94 7.60
C PRO A 23 -20.76 -21.99 8.44
N VAL A 24 -19.64 -22.50 7.93
CA VAL A 24 -18.59 -23.18 8.71
C VAL A 24 -18.07 -22.18 9.73
N ARG A 25 -18.87 -21.93 10.78
CA ARG A 25 -18.78 -20.80 11.70
C ARG A 25 -18.01 -21.17 12.95
N GLU A 26 -17.91 -22.46 13.24
CA GLU A 26 -17.37 -22.95 14.51
C GLU A 26 -15.85 -22.96 14.57
N ASN A 27 -15.15 -23.04 13.42
CA ASN A 27 -13.68 -23.00 13.40
C ASN A 27 -13.11 -21.59 13.20
N LYS A 28 -13.81 -20.72 12.44
CA LYS A 28 -13.41 -19.32 12.28
C LYS A 28 -13.51 -18.52 13.57
N SER A 29 -14.45 -18.85 14.46
CA SER A 29 -14.58 -18.20 15.77
C SER A 29 -13.42 -18.57 16.69
N LYS A 30 -13.04 -19.84 16.76
CA LYS A 30 -11.90 -20.29 17.57
C LYS A 30 -10.56 -19.78 17.04
N LEU A 31 -10.40 -19.72 15.71
CA LEU A 31 -9.21 -19.14 15.09
C LEU A 31 -9.17 -17.61 15.27
N LYS A 32 -10.31 -16.91 15.17
CA LYS A 32 -10.39 -15.48 15.50
C LYS A 32 -10.10 -15.24 16.97
N LEU A 33 -10.70 -16.00 17.87
CA LEU A 33 -10.47 -15.90 19.32
C LEU A 33 -9.03 -16.23 19.68
N ALA A 34 -8.41 -17.23 19.05
CA ALA A 34 -7.00 -17.55 19.27
C ALA A 34 -6.07 -16.47 18.69
N ALA A 35 -6.40 -15.89 17.53
CA ALA A 35 -5.66 -14.78 16.94
C ALA A 35 -5.81 -13.50 17.79
N GLU A 36 -7.02 -13.19 18.24
CA GLU A 36 -7.33 -12.08 19.16
C GLU A 36 -6.64 -12.29 20.51
N TRP A 37 -6.63 -13.50 21.05
CA TRP A 37 -5.94 -13.84 22.29
C TRP A 37 -4.42 -13.73 22.15
N VAL A 38 -3.83 -14.23 21.06
CA VAL A 38 -2.39 -14.07 20.78
C VAL A 38 -2.02 -12.60 20.55
N GLN A 39 -2.90 -11.83 19.92
CA GLN A 39 -2.72 -10.42 19.66
C GLN A 39 -2.85 -9.58 20.94
N GLU A 40 -3.80 -9.88 21.82
CA GLU A 40 -3.88 -9.32 23.18
C GLU A 40 -2.65 -9.69 24.01
N GLN A 41 -2.18 -10.94 23.96
CA GLN A 41 -1.02 -11.40 24.74
C GLN A 41 0.29 -10.72 24.33
N LEU A 42 0.44 -10.38 23.04
CA LEU A 42 1.63 -9.76 22.47
C LEU A 42 1.58 -8.21 22.46
N TRP A 43 0.40 -7.60 22.49
CA TRP A 43 0.23 -6.17 22.22
C TRP A 43 -0.43 -5.38 23.37
N ASP A 44 -1.09 -6.03 24.34
CA ASP A 44 -1.87 -5.35 25.38
C ASP A 44 -1.07 -5.13 26.70
N ARG A 45 0.15 -4.60 26.56
CA ARG A 45 0.83 -3.96 27.69
C ARG A 45 0.61 -2.45 27.57
N PRO A 46 0.41 -1.72 28.69
CA PRO A 46 0.32 -0.26 28.67
C PRO A 46 1.69 0.31 28.31
N HIS A 47 2.00 0.36 27.02
CA HIS A 47 3.27 0.83 26.51
C HIS A 47 3.30 2.34 26.63
N SER A 48 4.21 2.86 27.45
CA SER A 48 4.68 4.23 27.27
C SER A 48 5.35 4.28 25.90
N CYS A 49 5.08 5.29 25.07
CA CYS A 49 5.69 5.42 23.73
C CYS A 49 7.21 5.18 23.73
N CYS A 50 7.90 5.59 24.80
CA CYS A 50 9.33 5.32 25.00
C CYS A 50 9.69 3.83 25.10
N GLN A 51 8.84 3.00 25.69
CA GLN A 51 9.09 1.57 25.85
C GLN A 51 9.12 0.86 24.50
N ASP A 52 8.25 1.23 23.56
CA ASP A 52 8.20 0.66 22.21
C ASP A 52 9.45 1.00 21.39
N TYR A 53 9.93 2.25 21.49
CA TYR A 53 11.20 2.64 20.87
C TYR A 53 12.39 1.91 21.48
N ILE A 54 12.39 1.69 22.79
CA ILE A 54 13.46 0.96 23.48
C ILE A 54 13.46 -0.51 23.07
N THR A 55 12.29 -1.19 23.03
CA THR A 55 12.22 -2.58 22.55
C THR A 55 12.63 -2.71 21.10
N LEU A 56 12.22 -1.80 20.21
CA LEU A 56 12.65 -1.76 18.81
C LEU A 56 14.17 -1.57 18.68
N LEU A 57 14.75 -0.67 19.46
CA LEU A 57 16.18 -0.42 19.45
C LEU A 57 16.96 -1.66 19.92
N VAL A 58 16.54 -2.28 21.02
CA VAL A 58 17.16 -3.51 21.55
C VAL A 58 17.05 -4.64 20.54
N LEU A 59 15.89 -4.83 19.92
CA LEU A 59 15.67 -5.89 18.94
C LEU A 59 16.52 -5.67 17.68
N THR A 60 16.66 -4.41 17.24
CA THR A 60 17.52 -4.05 16.11
C THR A 60 19.00 -4.29 16.42
N LEU A 61 19.45 -3.96 17.64
CA LEU A 61 20.82 -4.22 18.08
C LEU A 61 21.11 -5.72 18.17
N ILE A 62 20.16 -6.53 18.66
CA ILE A 62 20.30 -7.99 18.72
C ILE A 62 20.40 -8.57 17.30
N ILE A 63 19.55 -8.13 16.37
CA ILE A 63 19.60 -8.56 14.97
C ILE A 63 20.95 -8.17 14.34
N TRP A 64 21.42 -6.96 14.58
CA TRP A 64 22.70 -6.50 14.05
C TRP A 64 23.88 -7.30 14.60
N LEU A 65 23.89 -7.60 15.90
CA LEU A 65 24.92 -8.38 16.56
C LEU A 65 24.92 -9.84 16.06
N LEU A 66 23.74 -10.40 15.80
CA LEU A 66 23.59 -11.70 15.15
C LEU A 66 24.14 -11.68 13.72
N LEU A 67 23.88 -10.61 12.94
CA LEU A 67 24.43 -10.45 11.59
C LEU A 67 25.96 -10.35 11.60
N ILE A 68 26.55 -9.65 12.57
CA ILE A 68 28.01 -9.58 12.73
C ILE A 68 28.60 -10.98 12.97
N ILE A 69 27.97 -11.76 13.84
CA ILE A 69 28.40 -13.13 14.15
C ILE A 69 28.28 -14.04 12.90
N LEU A 70 27.25 -13.84 12.07
CA LEU A 70 26.95 -14.72 10.93
C LEU A 70 27.70 -14.36 9.63
N PHE A 71 27.91 -13.06 9.36
CA PHE A 71 28.46 -12.56 8.08
C PHE A 71 29.83 -11.89 8.21
N GLY A 72 30.38 -11.77 9.43
CA GLY A 72 31.75 -11.31 9.67
C GLY A 72 32.04 -9.91 9.10
N ASP A 73 33.09 -9.80 8.29
CA ASP A 73 33.72 -8.52 7.89
C ASP A 73 32.83 -7.64 6.98
N GLN A 74 31.80 -8.21 6.35
CA GLN A 74 30.88 -7.49 5.45
C GLN A 74 29.85 -6.63 6.20
N VAL A 75 29.74 -6.80 7.53
CA VAL A 75 28.82 -6.05 8.42
C VAL A 75 29.58 -5.03 9.27
N THR A 76 30.88 -4.85 9.02
CA THR A 76 31.69 -3.80 9.68
C THR A 76 31.13 -2.40 9.39
N PRO A 77 31.45 -1.39 10.21
CA PRO A 77 30.96 -0.01 10.01
C PRO A 77 31.30 0.61 8.65
N SER A 78 32.28 0.04 7.94
CA SER A 78 32.66 0.41 6.57
C SER A 78 31.94 -0.38 5.47
N GLY A 79 31.22 -1.45 5.80
CA GLY A 79 30.55 -2.34 4.87
C GLY A 79 29.22 -1.79 4.33
N ASP A 80 28.84 -2.24 3.14
CA ASP A 80 27.61 -1.80 2.47
C ASP A 80 26.33 -2.28 3.17
N MET A 81 26.37 -3.42 3.88
CA MET A 81 25.23 -3.88 4.69
C MET A 81 24.96 -2.96 5.89
N PHE A 82 26.01 -2.46 6.53
CA PHE A 82 25.87 -1.49 7.63
C PHE A 82 25.25 -0.19 7.11
N ARG A 83 25.68 0.30 5.96
CA ARG A 83 25.10 1.49 5.32
C ARG A 83 23.61 1.31 4.99
N MET A 84 23.20 0.13 4.54
CA MET A 84 21.78 -0.18 4.31
C MET A 84 20.98 -0.23 5.62
N LEU A 85 21.53 -0.81 6.68
CA LEU A 85 20.90 -0.82 8.00
C LEU A 85 20.70 0.61 8.53
N VAL A 86 21.74 1.45 8.47
CA VAL A 86 21.67 2.85 8.88
C VAL A 86 20.62 3.60 8.05
N LEU A 87 20.53 3.35 6.74
CA LEU A 87 19.48 3.95 5.91
C LEU A 87 18.08 3.57 6.39
N VAL A 88 17.84 2.29 6.69
CA VAL A 88 16.54 1.80 7.19
C VAL A 88 16.22 2.41 8.57
N LEU A 89 17.20 2.49 9.47
CA LEU A 89 17.05 3.09 10.79
C LEU A 89 16.74 4.59 10.70
N CYS A 90 17.48 5.34 9.89
CA CYS A 90 17.21 6.75 9.66
C CYS A 90 15.84 6.98 9.05
N ALA A 91 15.42 6.15 8.08
CA ALA A 91 14.07 6.22 7.51
C ALA A 91 12.99 5.92 8.56
N ALA A 92 13.20 4.92 9.41
CA ALA A 92 12.29 4.55 10.49
C ALA A 92 12.13 5.66 11.55
N VAL A 93 13.19 6.42 11.84
CA VAL A 93 13.13 7.58 12.77
C VAL A 93 12.55 8.81 12.08
N ALA A 94 12.83 9.03 10.80
CA ALA A 94 12.33 10.19 10.05
C ALA A 94 10.82 10.13 9.81
N ALA A 95 10.25 8.93 9.65
CA ALA A 95 8.82 8.72 9.47
C ALA A 95 7.94 9.33 10.61
N PRO A 96 8.11 8.97 11.90
CA PRO A 96 7.36 9.56 13.00
C PRO A 96 7.70 11.04 13.21
N LEU A 97 8.93 11.46 12.90
CA LEU A 97 9.31 12.87 12.96
C LEU A 97 8.49 13.72 11.97
N THR A 98 8.29 13.24 10.75
CA THR A 98 7.40 13.92 9.79
C THR A 98 5.92 13.81 10.16
N ALA A 99 5.52 12.71 10.81
CA ALA A 99 4.15 12.57 11.31
C ALA A 99 3.82 13.60 12.40
N LEU A 100 4.80 13.97 13.25
CA LEU A 100 4.64 15.06 14.24
C LEU A 100 4.34 16.41 13.57
N LEU A 101 4.90 16.63 12.38
CA LEU A 101 4.65 17.81 11.55
C LEU A 101 3.36 17.72 10.72
N ARG A 102 2.52 16.68 10.94
CA ARG A 102 1.31 16.37 10.15
C ARG A 102 1.56 16.08 8.67
N LEU A 103 2.79 15.68 8.32
CA LEU A 103 3.15 15.28 6.97
C LEU A 103 3.08 13.75 6.83
N PRO A 104 2.83 13.22 5.61
CA PRO A 104 2.85 11.79 5.35
C PRO A 104 4.20 11.18 5.76
N PRO A 105 4.23 10.06 6.51
CA PRO A 105 5.48 9.45 6.99
C PRO A 105 6.47 9.07 5.89
N LEU A 106 5.96 8.75 4.69
CA LEU A 106 6.76 8.43 3.51
C LEU A 106 7.66 9.60 3.07
N LEU A 107 7.23 10.83 3.30
CA LEU A 107 8.02 12.02 3.01
C LEU A 107 9.27 12.07 3.91
N GLY A 108 9.13 11.70 5.19
CA GLY A 108 10.27 11.58 6.10
C GLY A 108 11.28 10.52 5.67
N MET A 109 10.77 9.35 5.24
CA MET A 109 11.62 8.28 4.71
C MET A 109 12.36 8.73 3.43
N LEU A 110 11.70 9.47 2.55
CA LEU A 110 12.31 10.05 1.35
C LEU A 110 13.43 11.03 1.70
N PHE A 111 13.18 11.98 2.61
CA PHE A 111 14.18 12.96 3.03
C PHE A 111 15.40 12.28 3.67
N ALA A 112 15.18 11.28 4.53
CA ALA A 112 16.28 10.51 5.11
C ALA A 112 17.18 9.92 4.01
N GLY A 113 16.58 9.27 3.00
CA GLY A 113 17.32 8.72 1.85
C GLY A 113 18.10 9.78 1.06
N ILE A 114 17.48 10.93 0.77
CA ILE A 114 18.12 12.04 0.06
C ILE A 114 19.32 12.58 0.85
N ILE A 115 19.16 12.81 2.15
CA ILE A 115 20.22 13.34 3.02
C ILE A 115 21.39 12.35 3.09
N LEU A 116 21.11 11.08 3.35
CA LEU A 116 22.12 10.00 3.42
C LEU A 116 22.90 9.85 2.11
N ARG A 117 22.24 10.01 0.96
CA ARG A 117 22.89 10.00 -0.36
C ARG A 117 23.72 11.26 -0.60
N THR A 118 23.20 12.43 -0.19
CA THR A 118 23.85 13.74 -0.38
C THR A 118 25.14 13.87 0.43
N VAL A 119 25.15 13.37 1.67
CA VAL A 119 26.34 13.34 2.54
C VAL A 119 27.39 12.32 2.04
N GLY A 120 27.06 11.49 1.05
CA GLY A 120 27.95 10.46 0.51
C GLY A 120 28.08 9.23 1.41
N PHE A 121 27.30 9.14 2.49
CA PHE A 121 27.31 8.00 3.40
C PHE A 121 26.70 6.75 2.75
N TYR A 122 25.65 6.93 1.94
CA TYR A 122 24.97 5.83 1.26
C TYR A 122 25.40 5.69 -0.21
N HIS A 123 26.29 4.73 -0.47
CA HIS A 123 26.63 4.25 -1.80
C HIS A 123 26.41 2.74 -1.84
N VAL A 124 25.64 2.26 -2.83
CA VAL A 124 25.39 0.84 -3.03
C VAL A 124 26.09 0.44 -4.31
N SER A 125 27.03 -0.50 -4.20
CA SER A 125 27.81 -0.99 -5.33
C SER A 125 27.73 -2.53 -5.43
N GLY A 126 27.93 -3.06 -6.63
CA GLY A 126 27.99 -4.51 -6.87
C GLY A 126 26.69 -5.26 -6.53
N ILE A 127 26.83 -6.37 -5.80
CA ILE A 127 25.75 -7.34 -5.51
C ILE A 127 24.58 -6.69 -4.76
N TYR A 128 24.86 -5.70 -3.90
CA TYR A 128 23.85 -5.06 -3.08
C TYR A 128 22.85 -4.23 -3.88
N HIS A 129 23.23 -3.72 -5.06
CA HIS A 129 22.31 -3.03 -5.96
C HIS A 129 21.19 -3.97 -6.45
N THR A 130 21.56 -5.19 -6.82
CA THR A 130 20.62 -6.23 -7.23
C THR A 130 19.69 -6.61 -6.08
N ILE A 131 20.22 -6.76 -4.87
CA ILE A 131 19.41 -7.05 -3.67
C ILE A 131 18.38 -5.95 -3.43
N VAL A 132 18.79 -4.67 -3.43
CA VAL A 132 17.87 -3.54 -3.22
C VAL A 132 16.80 -3.47 -4.31
N THR A 133 17.17 -3.73 -5.56
CA THR A 133 16.23 -3.76 -6.69
C THR A 133 15.19 -4.87 -6.50
N ASN A 134 15.65 -6.08 -6.15
CA ASN A 134 14.76 -7.21 -5.89
C ASN A 134 13.83 -6.95 -4.71
N LEU A 135 14.36 -6.39 -3.61
CA LEU A 135 13.55 -6.02 -2.43
C LEU A 135 12.47 -5.00 -2.77
N ARG A 136 12.79 -3.97 -3.57
CA ARG A 136 11.80 -2.98 -4.03
C ARG A 136 10.69 -3.65 -4.84
N GLN A 137 11.06 -4.52 -5.78
CA GLN A 137 10.08 -5.25 -6.60
C GLN A 137 9.20 -6.16 -5.75
N THR A 138 9.79 -6.93 -4.82
CA THR A 138 9.02 -7.77 -3.91
C THR A 138 8.09 -6.94 -3.02
N ALA A 139 8.54 -5.81 -2.50
CA ALA A 139 7.72 -4.92 -1.67
C ALA A 139 6.52 -4.37 -2.45
N MET A 140 6.73 -3.88 -3.68
CA MET A 140 5.64 -3.43 -4.55
C MET A 140 4.64 -4.56 -4.83
N THR A 141 5.11 -5.76 -5.17
CA THR A 141 4.26 -6.93 -5.37
C THR A 141 3.42 -7.27 -4.13
N VAL A 142 4.02 -7.25 -2.93
CA VAL A 142 3.28 -7.50 -1.68
C VAL A 142 2.22 -6.43 -1.43
N ILE A 143 2.53 -5.14 -1.69
CA ILE A 143 1.58 -4.04 -1.55
C ILE A 143 0.41 -4.21 -2.53
N LEU A 144 0.69 -4.55 -3.80
CA LEU A 144 -0.35 -4.78 -4.81
C LEU A 144 -1.21 -6.03 -4.51
N ILE A 145 -0.60 -7.12 -4.02
CA ILE A 145 -1.36 -8.29 -3.55
C ILE A 145 -2.28 -7.89 -2.38
N LYS A 146 -1.78 -7.09 -1.43
CA LYS A 146 -2.59 -6.58 -0.31
C LYS A 146 -3.74 -5.71 -0.81
N ALA A 147 -3.50 -4.85 -1.81
CA ALA A 147 -4.53 -4.05 -2.47
C ALA A 147 -5.62 -4.96 -3.07
N GLY A 148 -5.22 -5.95 -3.87
CA GLY A 148 -6.12 -6.89 -4.55
C GLY A 148 -6.97 -7.70 -3.58
N LEU A 149 -6.37 -8.20 -2.49
CA LEU A 149 -7.10 -8.91 -1.42
C LEU A 149 -8.06 -8.01 -0.64
N GLY A 150 -7.81 -6.69 -0.63
CA GLY A 150 -8.67 -5.69 -0.03
C GLY A 150 -9.88 -5.28 -0.89
N LEU A 151 -10.01 -5.77 -2.12
CA LEU A 151 -11.12 -5.42 -3.03
C LEU A 151 -12.37 -6.25 -2.74
N ASP A 152 -13.55 -5.62 -2.84
CA ASP A 152 -14.82 -6.35 -2.90
C ASP A 152 -15.20 -6.65 -4.36
N PRO A 153 -15.18 -7.93 -4.80
CA PRO A 153 -15.46 -8.29 -6.19
C PRO A 153 -16.90 -7.94 -6.61
N ALA A 154 -17.87 -7.97 -5.70
CA ALA A 154 -19.26 -7.64 -6.02
C ALA A 154 -19.42 -6.16 -6.37
N THR A 155 -18.77 -5.28 -5.61
CA THR A 155 -18.72 -3.85 -5.87
C THR A 155 -17.87 -3.51 -7.10
N LEU A 156 -16.76 -4.22 -7.30
CA LEU A 156 -15.88 -4.02 -8.45
C LEU A 156 -16.61 -4.28 -9.78
N ILE A 157 -17.38 -5.38 -9.88
CA ILE A 157 -18.14 -5.70 -11.09
C ILE A 157 -19.19 -4.63 -11.36
N LYS A 158 -19.91 -4.18 -10.32
CA LYS A 158 -20.92 -3.10 -10.43
C LYS A 158 -20.32 -1.78 -10.91
N LEU A 159 -19.08 -1.47 -10.52
CA LEU A 159 -18.40 -0.21 -10.81
C LEU A 159 -17.34 -0.30 -11.92
N SER A 160 -17.23 -1.44 -12.60
CA SER A 160 -16.16 -1.74 -13.57
C SER A 160 -15.98 -0.66 -14.66
N LEU A 161 -17.08 -0.17 -15.23
CA LEU A 161 -17.03 0.92 -16.23
C LEU A 161 -16.56 2.25 -15.63
N VAL A 162 -16.90 2.51 -14.36
CA VAL A 162 -16.45 3.70 -13.64
C VAL A 162 -14.95 3.60 -13.34
N VAL A 163 -14.45 2.41 -12.98
CA VAL A 163 -13.01 2.17 -12.75
C VAL A 163 -12.20 2.49 -14.00
N VAL A 164 -12.60 1.97 -15.17
CA VAL A 164 -11.90 2.21 -16.44
C VAL A 164 -11.93 3.70 -16.80
N ARG A 165 -13.09 4.35 -16.65
CA ARG A 165 -13.22 5.79 -16.92
C ARG A 165 -12.37 6.63 -15.95
N LEU A 166 -12.28 6.23 -14.69
CA LEU A 166 -11.51 6.93 -13.65
C LEU A 166 -10.00 6.73 -13.81
N GLY A 167 -9.54 5.56 -14.29
CA GLY A 167 -8.12 5.34 -14.57
C GLY A 167 -7.66 6.01 -15.88
N MET A 168 -8.38 5.77 -16.97
CA MET A 168 -7.90 6.18 -18.31
C MET A 168 -8.17 7.65 -18.65
N CYS A 169 -9.37 8.18 -18.34
CA CYS A 169 -9.73 9.53 -18.80
C CYS A 169 -8.91 10.63 -18.09
N PRO A 170 -8.74 10.62 -16.76
CA PRO A 170 -7.90 11.60 -16.08
C PRO A 170 -6.45 11.52 -16.52
N CYS A 171 -5.80 10.34 -16.50
CA CYS A 171 -4.38 10.24 -16.85
C CYS A 171 -4.12 10.69 -18.29
N THR A 172 -4.99 10.34 -19.25
CA THR A 172 -4.82 10.81 -20.64
C THR A 172 -4.95 12.32 -20.78
N ILE A 173 -5.93 12.94 -20.10
CA ILE A 173 -6.11 14.40 -20.14
C ILE A 173 -4.94 15.10 -19.44
N GLU A 174 -4.50 14.60 -18.28
CA GLU A 174 -3.38 15.15 -17.53
C GLU A 174 -2.06 15.01 -18.31
N ALA A 175 -1.78 13.84 -18.88
CA ALA A 175 -0.60 13.60 -19.71
C ALA A 175 -0.54 14.52 -20.93
N VAL A 176 -1.66 14.66 -21.65
CA VAL A 176 -1.74 15.57 -22.82
C VAL A 176 -1.58 17.03 -22.39
N THR A 177 -2.18 17.43 -21.26
CA THR A 177 -2.06 18.80 -20.75
C THR A 177 -0.61 19.11 -20.38
N ILE A 178 0.06 18.20 -19.65
CA ILE A 178 1.48 18.33 -19.29
C ILE A 178 2.36 18.35 -20.55
N ALA A 179 2.07 17.50 -21.55
CA ALA A 179 2.80 17.47 -22.80
C ALA A 179 2.68 18.79 -23.56
N CYS A 180 1.46 19.35 -23.68
CA CYS A 180 1.24 20.66 -24.27
C CYS A 180 2.04 21.74 -23.54
N ILE A 181 1.99 21.77 -22.21
CA ILE A 181 2.77 22.72 -21.41
C ILE A 181 4.28 22.55 -21.68
N ALA A 182 4.79 21.33 -21.72
CA ALA A 182 6.20 21.07 -21.97
C ALA A 182 6.67 21.51 -23.37
N VAL A 183 5.83 21.31 -24.39
CA VAL A 183 6.13 21.79 -25.76
C VAL A 183 6.13 23.31 -25.80
N PHE A 184 5.10 23.97 -25.27
CA PHE A 184 4.96 25.43 -25.36
C PHE A 184 5.91 26.19 -24.45
N LEU A 185 6.21 25.67 -23.25
CA LEU A 185 7.03 26.35 -22.25
C LEU A 185 8.51 25.99 -22.35
N LEU A 186 8.84 24.70 -22.58
CA LEU A 186 10.24 24.24 -22.65
C LEU A 186 10.74 24.05 -24.08
N GLY A 187 9.88 24.15 -25.10
CA GLY A 187 10.27 23.94 -26.50
C GLY A 187 10.64 22.50 -26.83
N TRP A 188 10.20 21.53 -26.01
CA TRP A 188 10.56 20.13 -26.20
C TRP A 188 9.82 19.50 -27.39
N PRO A 189 10.41 18.51 -28.07
CA PRO A 189 9.70 17.72 -29.07
C PRO A 189 8.50 16.98 -28.46
N TRP A 190 7.41 16.85 -29.23
CA TRP A 190 6.16 16.20 -28.79
C TRP A 190 6.36 14.82 -28.16
N LEU A 191 7.28 14.01 -28.69
CA LEU A 191 7.55 12.67 -28.15
C LEU A 191 8.07 12.73 -26.70
N TRP A 192 9.06 13.58 -26.42
CA TRP A 192 9.65 13.73 -25.09
C TRP A 192 8.67 14.38 -24.11
N ALA A 193 7.90 15.35 -24.59
CA ALA A 193 6.84 16.00 -23.82
C ALA A 193 5.73 15.02 -23.43
N LEU A 194 5.35 14.11 -24.33
CA LEU A 194 4.33 13.09 -24.06
C LEU A 194 4.85 12.02 -23.09
N VAL A 195 6.11 11.59 -23.21
CA VAL A 195 6.75 10.72 -22.21
C VAL A 195 6.77 11.37 -20.83
N LEU A 196 7.12 12.66 -20.74
CA LEU A 196 7.07 13.41 -19.48
C LEU A 196 5.64 13.48 -18.94
N GLY A 197 4.64 13.69 -19.80
CA GLY A 197 3.23 13.73 -19.43
C GLY A 197 2.75 12.45 -18.75
N PHE A 198 3.04 11.29 -19.36
CA PHE A 198 2.68 10.00 -18.78
C PHE A 198 3.49 9.67 -17.51
N LEU A 199 4.76 10.08 -17.45
CA LEU A 199 5.58 9.89 -16.24
C LEU A 199 5.03 10.68 -15.05
N LEU A 200 4.43 11.85 -15.28
CA LEU A 200 3.89 12.71 -14.25
C LEU A 200 2.42 12.42 -13.89
N CYS A 201 1.61 11.85 -14.80
CA CYS A 201 0.22 11.48 -14.48
C CYS A 201 0.10 10.19 -13.68
N ALA A 202 1.11 9.30 -13.74
CA ALA A 202 1.08 8.02 -13.04
C ALA A 202 0.94 8.18 -11.52
N ILE A 203 -0.04 7.48 -10.96
CA ILE A 203 -0.37 7.44 -9.53
C ILE A 203 0.44 6.33 -8.86
N SER A 204 1.17 6.65 -7.80
CA SER A 204 1.97 5.65 -7.07
C SER A 204 1.12 4.80 -6.10
N PRO A 205 0.93 3.49 -6.33
CA PRO A 205 0.14 2.63 -5.43
C PRO A 205 0.81 2.42 -4.08
N ALA A 206 2.14 2.50 -4.00
CA ALA A 206 2.90 2.35 -2.75
C ALA A 206 2.44 3.29 -1.63
N VAL A 207 1.87 4.45 -2.00
CA VAL A 207 1.41 5.48 -1.06
C VAL A 207 -0.10 5.38 -0.88
N VAL A 208 -0.84 5.25 -1.98
CA VAL A 208 -2.31 5.31 -1.98
C VAL A 208 -2.94 4.04 -1.40
N VAL A 209 -2.39 2.86 -1.74
CA VAL A 209 -2.91 1.56 -1.28
C VAL A 209 -2.96 1.45 0.25
N PRO A 210 -1.85 1.63 1.00
CA PRO A 210 -1.90 1.48 2.44
C PRO A 210 -2.86 2.46 3.12
N THR A 211 -2.93 3.71 2.64
CA THR A 211 -3.84 4.72 3.18
C THR A 211 -5.32 4.41 2.90
N LEU A 212 -5.66 3.92 1.71
CA LEU A 212 -7.04 3.54 1.40
C LEU A 212 -7.50 2.29 2.16
N LEU A 213 -6.59 1.33 2.37
CA LEU A 213 -6.89 0.16 3.19
C LEU A 213 -7.11 0.55 4.66
N ASP A 214 -6.30 1.44 5.23
CA ASP A 214 -6.52 1.98 6.59
C ASP A 214 -7.87 2.70 6.72
N LEU A 215 -8.21 3.55 5.74
CA LEU A 215 -9.51 4.23 5.71
C LEU A 215 -10.68 3.25 5.59
N LYS A 216 -10.51 2.18 4.79
CA LYS A 216 -11.50 1.12 4.66
C LYS A 216 -11.67 0.34 5.98
N GLU A 217 -10.58 -0.03 6.64
CA GLU A 217 -10.61 -0.70 7.95
C GLU A 217 -11.33 0.14 9.02
N ARG A 218 -11.24 1.47 8.91
CA ARG A 218 -11.96 2.44 9.75
C ARG A 218 -13.41 2.70 9.32
N GLY A 219 -13.90 2.01 8.28
CA GLY A 219 -15.28 2.12 7.78
C GLY A 219 -15.57 3.35 6.92
N TYR A 220 -14.56 4.10 6.46
CA TYR A 220 -14.79 5.29 5.63
C TYR A 220 -15.04 4.93 4.16
N GLY A 221 -16.20 5.33 3.64
CA GLY A 221 -16.51 5.26 2.21
C GLY A 221 -16.79 3.86 1.67
N GLU A 222 -16.88 2.85 2.55
CA GLU A 222 -17.16 1.46 2.20
C GLU A 222 -18.55 1.30 1.58
N ASP A 223 -19.57 1.95 2.13
CA ASP A 223 -20.97 1.90 1.63
C ASP A 223 -21.11 2.31 0.17
N LYS A 224 -20.24 3.22 -0.29
CA LYS A 224 -20.23 3.74 -1.66
C LYS A 224 -19.23 3.01 -2.56
N GLY A 225 -18.46 2.07 -2.02
CA GLY A 225 -17.42 1.37 -2.76
C GLY A 225 -16.24 2.23 -3.18
N ILE A 226 -16.04 3.40 -2.56
CA ILE A 226 -15.01 4.37 -2.97
C ILE A 226 -13.60 3.79 -2.81
N PRO A 227 -13.22 3.18 -1.66
CA PRO A 227 -11.89 2.58 -1.53
C PRO A 227 -11.64 1.49 -2.59
N THR A 228 -12.63 0.64 -2.86
CA THR A 228 -12.55 -0.41 -3.90
C THR A 228 -12.38 0.19 -5.30
N LEU A 229 -13.15 1.24 -5.62
CA LEU A 229 -13.09 1.94 -6.91
C LEU A 229 -11.70 2.56 -7.13
N VAL A 230 -11.18 3.28 -6.15
CA VAL A 230 -9.89 3.98 -6.26
C VAL A 230 -8.72 3.00 -6.25
N LEU A 231 -8.76 1.95 -5.43
CA LEU A 231 -7.74 0.90 -5.44
C LEU A 231 -7.68 0.19 -6.81
N ALA A 232 -8.84 -0.10 -7.40
CA ALA A 232 -8.90 -0.72 -8.72
C ALA A 232 -8.44 0.23 -9.83
N ALA A 233 -8.78 1.52 -9.76
CA ALA A 233 -8.32 2.52 -10.73
C ALA A 233 -6.80 2.74 -10.64
N CYS A 234 -6.25 2.84 -9.43
CA CYS A 234 -4.80 2.96 -9.21
C CYS A 234 -4.04 1.72 -9.71
N SER A 235 -4.63 0.52 -9.60
CA SER A 235 -4.03 -0.71 -10.13
C SER A 235 -4.12 -0.83 -11.65
N LEU A 236 -4.98 -0.05 -12.30
CA LEU A 236 -5.07 0.04 -13.76
C LEU A 236 -4.11 1.11 -14.31
N ASP A 237 -3.69 2.05 -13.46
CA ASP A 237 -2.81 3.16 -13.80
C ASP A 237 -1.32 2.82 -13.66
N ASP A 238 -0.95 2.01 -12.64
CA ASP A 238 0.41 1.48 -12.42
C ASP A 238 0.75 0.32 -13.37
#